data_AF-A0A9J6FDR2-F1
#
_entry.id   AF-A0A9J6FDR2-F1
#
_cell.length_a   1.000
_cell.length_b   1.000
_cell.length_c   1.000
_cell.angle_alpha   90.00
_cell.angle_beta   90.00
_cell.angle_gamma   90.00
#
_symmetry.space_group_name_H-M   'P 1'
#
loop_
_entity.id
_entity.type
_entity.pdbx_description
1 polymer ?
#
loop_
_entity_poly.entity_id
_entity_poly.type
_entity_poly.pdbx_seq_one_letter_code
_entity_poly.pdbx_strand_id
1 'polypeptide(L)' 'MPQFVMLTFDGAVNAGNMPFYRELLNISSRKNKQNGCGIAATFFTSAEYLDYEAVNQLHSWGNEIALKSIR' A
#
# COMPACT_ATOMS: atom_id res chain seq x y z
N MET A 1 17.25 -16.52 -10.75
CA MET A 1 16.76 -15.20 -11.21
C MET A 1 15.57 -14.80 -10.35
N PRO A 2 15.54 -13.63 -9.69
CA PRO A 2 14.38 -13.20 -8.91
C PRO A 2 13.17 -12.91 -9.81
N GLN A 3 11.97 -13.29 -9.36
CA GLN A 3 10.71 -12.88 -10.00
C GLN A 3 10.10 -11.74 -9.19
N PHE A 4 9.92 -10.59 -9.82
CA PHE A 4 9.22 -9.46 -9.21
C PHE A 4 7.72 -9.56 -9.47
N VAL A 5 6.92 -9.23 -8.47
CA VAL A 5 5.45 -9.12 -8.55
C VAL A 5 5.07 -7.78 -7.96
N MET A 6 4.36 -6.96 -8.75
CA MET A 6 3.86 -5.65 -8.30
C MET A 6 2.39 -5.78 -7.90
N LEU A 7 2.10 -5.50 -6.64
CA LEU A 7 0.73 -5.42 -6.14
C LEU A 7 0.32 -3.95 -6.12
N THR A 8 -0.74 -3.62 -6.87
CA THR A 8 -1.19 -2.24 -7.04
C THR A 8 -2.64 -2.07 -6.57
N PHE A 9 -2.91 -0.98 -5.87
CA PHE A 9 -4.27 -0.58 -5.47
C PHE A 9 -4.64 0.76 -6.08
N ASP A 10 -5.87 0.85 -6.55
CA ASP A 10 -6.38 1.99 -7.31
C ASP A 10 -7.53 2.67 -6.57
N GLY A 11 -7.47 3.99 -6.44
CA GLY A 11 -8.54 4.82 -5.86
C GLY A 11 -8.19 5.41 -4.49
N ALA A 12 -9.20 5.92 -3.79
CA ALA A 12 -9.00 6.63 -2.52
C ALA A 12 -8.70 5.67 -1.36
N VAL A 13 -7.68 5.97 -0.57
CA VAL A 13 -7.43 5.33 0.73
C VAL A 13 -8.23 6.07 1.79
N ASN A 14 -9.00 5.35 2.60
CA ASN A 14 -9.85 5.91 3.65
C ASN A 14 -10.10 4.90 4.79
N ALA A 15 -10.86 5.31 5.80
CA ALA A 15 -11.18 4.47 6.95
C ALA A 15 -11.86 3.14 6.60
N GLY A 16 -12.53 3.03 5.45
CA GLY A 16 -13.22 1.81 5.03
C GLY A 16 -12.28 0.73 4.50
N ASN A 17 -11.26 1.10 3.73
CA ASN A 17 -10.31 0.13 3.16
C ASN A 17 -9.03 -0.04 3.97
N MET A 18 -8.70 0.91 4.85
CA MET A 18 -7.51 0.81 5.66
C MET A 18 -7.42 -0.48 6.50
N PRO A 19 -8.48 -0.99 7.17
CA PRO A 19 -8.41 -2.25 7.91
C PRO A 19 -7.92 -3.42 7.06
N PHE A 20 -8.38 -3.52 5.81
CA PHE A 20 -7.93 -4.54 4.86
C PHE A 20 -6.45 -4.37 4.53
N TYR A 21 -5.97 -3.15 4.28
CA TYR A 21 -4.55 -2.91 4.02
C TYR A 21 -3.66 -3.27 5.23
N ARG A 22 -4.12 -3.02 6.46
CA ARG A 22 -3.36 -3.42 7.67
C ARG A 22 -3.23 -4.94 7.78
N GLU A 23 -4.29 -5.69 7.50
CA GLU A 23 -4.28 -7.14 7.53
C GLU A 23 -3.37 -7.71 6.43
N LEU A 24 -3.52 -7.19 5.20
CA LEU A 24 -2.79 -7.63 4.02
C LEU A 24 -1.28 -7.35 4.11
N LEU A 25 -0.91 -6.15 4.56
CA LEU A 25 0.47 -5.65 4.60
C LEU A 25 1.10 -5.79 5.98
N ASN A 26 0.51 -6.59 6.87
CA ASN A 26 1.08 -6.85 8.17
C ASN A 26 2.49 -7.45 8.01
N ILE A 27 3.51 -6.63 8.30
CA ILE A 27 4.95 -6.86 8.10
C ILE A 27 5.43 -8.15 8.78
N SER A 28 4.74 -8.58 9.85
CA SER A 28 5.05 -9.82 10.56
C SER A 28 4.65 -11.08 9.79
N SER A 29 3.60 -11.00 8.97
CA SER A 29 2.95 -12.17 8.37
C SER A 29 3.45 -12.52 6.97
N ARG A 30 3.76 -11.50 6.15
CA ARG A 30 4.10 -11.69 4.74
C ARG A 30 5.46 -11.12 4.42
N LYS A 31 6.39 -12.02 4.12
CA LYS A 31 7.79 -11.69 3.86
C LYS A 31 8.24 -12.28 2.54
N ASN A 32 9.10 -11.54 1.85
CA ASN A 32 9.79 -12.04 0.67
C ASN A 32 10.76 -13.16 1.08
N LYS A 33 10.60 -14.35 0.48
CA LYS A 33 11.35 -15.58 0.87
C LYS A 33 12.87 -15.40 0.84
N GLN A 34 13.38 -14.57 -0.06
CA GLN A 34 14.82 -14.43 -0.28
C GLN A 34 15.52 -13.44 0.68
N ASN A 35 14.87 -12.34 1.06
CA ASN A 35 15.49 -11.28 1.90
C ASN A 35 14.85 -11.14 3.29
N GLY A 36 13.69 -11.78 3.54
CA GLY A 36 12.98 -11.69 4.82
C GLY A 36 12.33 -10.34 5.11
N CYS A 37 12.38 -9.38 4.19
CA CYS A 37 11.67 -8.10 4.31
C CYS A 37 10.17 -8.30 4.11
N GLY A 38 9.36 -7.46 4.75
CA GLY A 38 7.91 -7.41 4.51
C GLY A 38 7.60 -7.15 3.03
N ILE A 39 6.45 -7.66 2.56
CA ILE A 39 5.96 -7.27 1.23
C ILE A 39 5.49 -5.81 1.24
N ALA A 40 5.60 -5.15 0.10
CA ALA A 40 5.11 -3.79 -0.11
C ALA A 40 4.15 -3.77 -1.31
N ALA A 41 3.31 -2.74 -1.36
CA ALA A 41 2.39 -2.47 -2.47
C ALA A 41 2.55 -1.03 -2.95
N THR A 42 2.01 -0.76 -4.15
CA THR A 42 1.92 0.58 -4.74
C THR A 42 0.47 1.04 -4.75
N PHE A 43 0.21 2.23 -4.21
CA PHE A 43 -1.12 2.82 -4.12
C PHE A 43 -1.25 3.99 -5.10
N PHE A 44 -2.07 3.83 -6.13
CA PHE A 44 -2.45 4.88 -7.08
C PHE A 44 -3.67 5.63 -6.56
N THR A 45 -3.42 6.72 -5.83
CA THR A 45 -4.45 7.43 -5.06
C THR A 45 -5.12 8.56 -5.85
N SER A 46 -6.44 8.62 -5.77
CA SER A 46 -7.26 9.75 -6.25
C SER A 46 -7.58 10.69 -5.09
N ALA A 47 -7.60 12.00 -5.33
CA ALA A 47 -7.83 12.99 -4.26
C ALA A 47 -9.24 12.94 -3.64
N GLU A 48 -10.25 12.53 -4.42
CA GLU A 48 -11.63 12.45 -3.97
C GLU A 48 -11.77 11.40 -2.84
N TYR A 49 -12.23 11.82 -1.66
CA TYR A 49 -12.37 10.98 -0.45
C TYR A 49 -11.06 10.39 0.11
N LEU A 50 -9.91 11.00 -0.20
CA LEU A 50 -8.61 10.56 0.29
C LEU A 50 -8.35 11.00 1.73
N ASP A 51 -7.98 10.04 2.58
CA ASP A 51 -7.45 10.29 3.90
C ASP A 51 -5.91 10.35 3.85
N TYR A 52 -5.38 11.57 3.92
CA TYR A 52 -3.93 11.82 3.87
C TYR A 52 -3.18 11.24 5.08
N GLU A 53 -3.82 11.10 6.25
CA GLU A 53 -3.19 10.48 7.42
C GLU A 53 -3.00 8.99 7.17
N ALA A 54 -4.02 8.31 6.63
CA ALA A 54 -3.94 6.91 6.25
C ALA A 54 -2.87 6.67 5.17
N VAL A 55 -2.78 7.56 4.17
CA VAL A 55 -1.73 7.50 3.13
C VAL A 55 -0.34 7.69 3.72
N ASN A 56 -0.16 8.67 4.62
CA ASN A 56 1.11 8.89 5.30
C ASN A 56 1.53 7.66 6.12
N GLN A 57 0.56 7.00 6.76
CA GLN A 57 0.81 5.77 7.49
C GLN A 57 1.25 4.62 6.55
N LEU A 58 0.58 4.43 5.40
CA LEU A 58 0.97 3.43 4.40
C LEU A 58 2.39 3.68 3.88
N HIS A 59 2.74 4.95 3.63
CA HIS A 59 4.09 5.35 3.24
C HIS A 59 5.12 5.03 4.34
N SER A 60 4.80 5.32 5.61
CA SER A 60 5.68 5.00 6.75
C SER A 60 5.95 3.50 6.91
N TRP A 61 5.06 2.65 6.38
CA TRP A 61 5.23 1.20 6.36
C TRP A 61 6.02 0.68 5.17
N GLY A 62 6.55 1.57 4.31
CA GLY A 62 7.38 1.22 3.17
C GLY A 62 6.61 0.94 1.87
N ASN A 63 5.35 1.36 1.79
CA ASN A 63 4.57 1.27 0.54
C ASN A 63 4.82 2.49 -0.36
N GLU A 64 4.70 2.27 -1.66
CA GLU A 64 4.82 3.34 -2.64
C GLU A 64 3.47 4.06 -2.80
N ILE A 65 3.50 5.39 -2.81
CA ILE A 65 2.31 6.22 -3.06
C ILE A 65 2.50 6.92 -4.41
N ALA A 66 1.62 6.63 -5.34
CA ALA A 66 1.59 7.18 -6.69
C ALA A 66 0.29 7.95 -6.95
N LEU A 67 0.32 8.86 -7.93
CA LEU A 67 -0.80 9.75 -8.22
C LEU A 67 -1.78 9.11 -9.23
N LYS A 68 -3.07 9.15 -8.92
CA LYS A 68 -4.18 8.77 -9.82
C LYS A 68 -5.20 9.90 -9.95
N SER A 69 -4.78 10.97 -10.61
CA SER A 69 -5.58 12.16 -10.97
C SER A 69 -6.23 12.90 -9.79
N ILE A 70 -6.63 14.14 -10.06
CA ILE A 70 -7.52 14.93 -9.20
C ILE A 70 -8.83 15.00 -10.01
N ARG A 71 -9.92 14.49 -9.44
CA ARG A 71 -11.24 14.62 -10.05
C ARG A 71 -11.97 15.80 -9.44
#